data_AF-A0A7K6BSE1-F1
#
_entry.id   AF-A0A7K6BSE1-F1
#
_cell.length_a   1.000
_cell.length_b   1.000
_cell.length_c   1.000
_cell.angle_alpha   90.00
_cell.angle_beta   90.00
_cell.angle_gamma   90.00
#
_symmetry.space_group_name_H-M   'P 1'
#
loop_
_entity.id
_entity.type
_entity.pdbx_description
1 polymer ?
#
loop_
_entity_poly.entity_id
_entity_poly.type
_entity_poly.pdbx_seq_one_letter_code
_entity_poly.pdbx_strand_id
1 'polypeptide(L)'
;CSSGKDATVVVKNPCKFPIEFYSVDFDEQYLEEEKVRRQVWGCDSPKTFWLPPRAAGETLPPEVLQYWEAQKRLKAQQAEAKARAEAEAEAKAKGKVAPAQKNGRKSVKITAEPVVEVIENPITRALERHLGVNRSPEAHEALMRKGIVLIVHGAPVAGKTATAAALGAHYGALCLSIDTVVKEAIANN
;
A
#
# COMPACT_ATOMS: atom_id res chain seq x y z
N CYS A 1 -15.74 -44.42 -3.96
CA CYS A 1 -15.94 -43.48 -2.84
C CYS A 1 -15.65 -44.22 -1.56
N SER A 2 -14.53 -43.94 -0.87
CA SER A 2 -14.31 -44.52 0.47
C SER A 2 -15.23 -43.82 1.46
N SER A 3 -15.94 -44.58 2.29
CA SER A 3 -16.63 -44.04 3.45
C SER A 3 -15.62 -43.42 4.41
N GLY A 4 -15.80 -42.14 4.74
CA GLY A 4 -15.04 -41.48 5.81
C GLY A 4 -15.22 -42.25 7.12
N LYS A 5 -14.17 -42.30 7.94
CA LYS A 5 -14.22 -42.90 9.27
C LYS A 5 -14.03 -41.80 10.30
N ASP A 6 -15.02 -41.64 11.16
CA ASP A 6 -14.97 -40.69 12.25
C ASP A 6 -14.48 -41.40 13.52
N ALA A 7 -13.56 -40.77 14.24
CA ALA A 7 -13.00 -41.30 15.49
C ALA A 7 -12.78 -40.15 16.49
N THR A 8 -13.06 -40.41 17.77
CA THR A 8 -12.82 -39.43 18.84
C THR A 8 -11.40 -39.58 19.39
N VAL A 9 -10.66 -38.47 19.47
CA VAL A 9 -9.29 -38.43 20.00
C VAL A 9 -9.25 -37.55 21.24
N VAL A 10 -8.64 -38.04 22.32
CA VAL A 10 -8.42 -37.26 23.55
C VAL A 10 -6.96 -36.83 23.58
N VAL A 11 -6.74 -35.51 23.60
CA VAL A 11 -5.40 -34.91 23.63
C VAL A 11 -5.16 -34.30 25.01
N LYS A 12 -4.00 -34.59 25.61
CA LYS A 12 -3.54 -33.96 26.85
C LYS A 12 -2.29 -33.15 26.55
N ASN A 13 -2.26 -31.88 26.96
CA ASN A 13 -1.09 -31.03 26.83
C ASN A 13 -0.18 -31.19 28.07
N PRO A 14 1.01 -31.82 27.97
CA PRO A 14 1.94 -31.95 29.09
C PRO A 14 2.82 -30.70 29.29
N CYS A 15 2.75 -29.71 28.40
CA CYS A 15 3.62 -28.54 28.40
C CYS A 15 3.09 -27.42 29.32
N LYS A 16 4.00 -26.53 29.73
CA LYS A 16 3.69 -25.33 30.54
C LYS A 16 3.15 -24.15 29.73
N PHE A 17 2.97 -24.32 28.41
CA PHE A 17 2.51 -23.30 27.48
C PHE A 17 1.25 -23.79 26.76
N PRO A 18 0.36 -22.88 26.35
CA PRO A 18 -0.84 -23.25 25.62
C PRO A 18 -0.48 -23.86 24.25
N ILE A 19 -1.20 -24.92 23.88
CA ILE A 19 -1.10 -25.57 22.56
C ILE A 19 -2.44 -25.37 21.86
N GLU A 20 -2.38 -24.92 20.61
CA GLU A 20 -3.54 -24.76 19.73
C GLU A 20 -3.51 -25.82 18.63
N PHE A 21 -4.66 -26.41 18.36
CA PHE A 21 -4.87 -27.31 17.23
C PHE A 21 -5.77 -26.59 16.23
N TYR A 22 -5.28 -26.46 15.01
CA TYR A 22 -6.07 -25.94 13.91
C TYR A 22 -6.14 -26.98 12.80
N SER A 23 -7.21 -26.93 12.03
CA SER A 23 -7.39 -27.76 10.84
C SER A 23 -7.33 -26.90 9.59
N VAL A 24 -6.46 -27.25 8.65
CA VAL A 24 -6.34 -26.50 7.38
C VAL A 24 -7.65 -26.51 6.58
N ASP A 25 -8.43 -27.58 6.70
CA ASP A 25 -9.60 -27.80 5.86
C ASP A 25 -10.94 -27.54 6.57
N PHE A 26 -10.97 -27.70 7.91
CA PHE A 26 -12.22 -27.68 8.68
C PHE A 26 -12.32 -26.51 9.67
N ASP A 27 -11.23 -25.78 9.91
CA ASP A 27 -11.23 -24.67 10.85
C ASP A 27 -11.69 -23.39 10.14
N GLU A 28 -12.85 -22.86 10.55
CA GLU A 28 -13.43 -21.65 9.99
C GLU A 28 -12.50 -20.44 10.16
N GLN A 29 -11.83 -20.32 11.31
CA GLN A 29 -10.91 -19.22 11.59
C GLN A 29 -9.70 -19.29 10.64
N TYR A 30 -9.12 -20.48 10.46
CA TYR A 30 -8.02 -20.66 9.51
C TYR A 30 -8.44 -20.30 8.08
N LEU A 31 -9.62 -20.75 7.63
CA LEU A 31 -10.12 -20.48 6.29
C LEU A 31 -10.36 -18.99 6.04
N GLU A 32 -10.84 -18.25 7.05
CA GLU A 32 -10.99 -16.80 6.97
C GLU A 32 -9.65 -16.08 6.89
N GLU A 33 -8.71 -16.42 7.76
CA GLU A 33 -7.36 -15.84 7.75
C GLU A 33 -6.63 -16.13 6.44
N GLU A 34 -6.81 -17.31 5.86
CA GLU A 34 -6.19 -17.70 4.61
C GLU A 34 -6.77 -16.92 3.41
N LYS A 35 -8.07 -16.60 3.43
CA LYS A 35 -8.69 -15.67 2.45
C LYS A 35 -8.08 -14.27 2.53
N VAL A 36 -7.93 -13.75 3.76
CA VAL A 36 -7.24 -12.47 3.99
C VAL A 36 -5.82 -12.55 3.44
N ARG A 37 -5.11 -13.65 3.75
CA ARG A 37 -3.74 -13.87 3.32
C ARG A 37 -3.61 -13.90 1.80
N ARG A 38 -4.47 -14.62 1.08
CA ARG A 38 -4.42 -14.64 -0.39
C ARG A 38 -4.67 -13.27 -1.00
N GLN A 39 -5.64 -12.52 -0.47
CA GLN A 39 -5.95 -11.22 -1.05
C GLN A 39 -4.83 -10.21 -0.81
N VAL A 40 -4.39 -10.07 0.45
CA VAL A 40 -3.46 -9.00 0.84
C VAL A 40 -2.08 -9.24 0.21
N TRP A 41 -1.69 -10.50 -0.01
CA TRP A 41 -0.32 -10.84 -0.42
C TRP A 41 -0.13 -11.25 -1.88
N GLY A 42 -1.21 -11.51 -2.63
CA GLY A 42 -1.10 -11.95 -4.03
C GLY A 42 -0.54 -13.38 -4.15
N CYS A 43 -0.83 -14.05 -5.27
CA CYS A 43 -0.46 -15.45 -5.47
C CYS A 43 1.01 -15.65 -5.89
N ASP A 44 1.72 -14.59 -6.26
CA ASP A 44 2.88 -14.67 -7.16
C ASP A 44 4.26 -14.36 -6.52
N SER A 45 4.43 -14.38 -5.19
CA SER A 45 5.73 -14.13 -4.55
C SER A 45 5.88 -14.88 -3.21
N PRO A 46 7.11 -15.17 -2.74
CA PRO A 46 7.50 -16.47 -2.19
C PRO A 46 6.74 -16.90 -0.93
N LYS A 47 6.57 -18.22 -0.79
CA LYS A 47 5.82 -18.94 0.26
C LYS A 47 6.19 -18.63 1.73
N THR A 48 7.20 -17.80 1.99
CA THR A 48 7.71 -17.54 3.33
C THR A 48 7.59 -16.06 3.67
N PHE A 49 6.68 -15.76 4.58
CA PHE A 49 6.47 -14.42 5.13
C PHE A 49 6.86 -14.41 6.60
N TRP A 50 7.42 -13.29 7.05
CA TRP A 50 7.73 -13.07 8.45
C TRP A 50 6.55 -12.34 9.09
N LEU A 51 5.82 -13.01 9.96
CA LEU A 51 4.83 -12.39 10.83
C LEU A 51 5.41 -12.33 12.25
N PRO A 52 4.95 -11.38 13.08
CA PRO A 52 5.23 -11.42 14.50
C PRO A 52 4.81 -12.79 15.08
N PRO A 53 5.58 -13.35 16.04
CA PRO A 53 5.13 -14.51 16.81
C PRO A 53 3.74 -14.27 17.40
N ARG A 54 2.87 -15.27 17.28
CA ARG A 54 1.50 -15.25 17.82
C ARG A 54 1.36 -16.23 18.97
N ALA A 55 0.60 -15.87 19.99
CA ALA A 55 0.16 -16.82 21.02
C ALA A 55 -1.00 -17.69 20.51
N ALA A 56 -1.26 -18.80 21.20
CA ALA A 56 -2.39 -19.66 20.92
C ALA A 56 -3.71 -18.88 21.00
N GLY A 57 -4.55 -18.99 19.96
CA GLY A 57 -5.83 -18.29 19.83
C GLY A 57 -5.72 -16.85 19.34
N GLU A 58 -4.51 -16.32 19.09
CA GLU A 58 -4.35 -14.98 18.52
C GLU A 58 -4.59 -14.98 17.02
N THR A 59 -5.38 -14.01 16.57
CA THR A 59 -5.69 -13.79 15.16
C THR A 59 -4.56 -13.09 14.42
N LEU A 60 -4.72 -12.94 13.10
CA LEU A 60 -3.84 -12.10 12.28
C LEU A 60 -3.63 -10.70 12.90
N PRO A 61 -2.43 -10.10 12.73
CA PRO A 61 -2.15 -8.76 13.23
C PRO A 61 -3.22 -7.75 12.79
N PRO A 62 -3.64 -6.83 13.69
CA PRO A 62 -4.72 -5.89 13.40
C PRO A 62 -4.44 -5.03 12.17
N GLU A 63 -3.18 -4.75 11.87
CA GLU A 63 -2.76 -3.95 10.71
C GLU A 63 -3.09 -4.65 9.38
N VAL A 64 -3.01 -5.97 9.36
CA VAL A 64 -3.42 -6.80 8.22
C VAL A 64 -4.93 -6.75 8.03
N LEU A 65 -5.68 -6.92 9.12
CA LEU A 65 -7.14 -6.92 9.09
C LEU A 65 -7.69 -5.56 8.64
N GLN A 66 -7.15 -4.47 9.19
CA GLN A 66 -7.49 -3.11 8.79
C GLN A 66 -7.20 -2.85 7.31
N TYR A 67 -6.04 -3.31 6.83
CA TYR A 67 -5.69 -3.18 5.41
C TYR A 67 -6.68 -3.93 4.51
N TRP A 68 -7.08 -5.15 4.87
CA TRP A 68 -8.07 -5.92 4.14
C TRP A 68 -9.45 -5.25 4.11
N GLU A 69 -9.91 -4.72 5.25
CA GLU A 69 -11.15 -3.96 5.32
C GLU A 69 -11.10 -2.69 4.46
N ALA A 70 -9.99 -1.95 4.50
CA ALA A 70 -9.79 -0.78 3.66
C ALA A 70 -9.83 -1.14 2.16
N GLN A 71 -9.20 -2.25 1.77
CA GLN A 71 -9.26 -2.78 0.40
C GLN A 71 -10.71 -3.11 -0.02
N LYS A 72 -11.50 -3.73 0.86
CA LYS A 72 -12.93 -3.99 0.59
C LYS A 72 -13.70 -2.68 0.39
N ARG A 73 -13.50 -1.70 1.26
CA ARG A 73 -14.17 -0.38 1.16
C ARG A 73 -13.81 0.34 -0.13
N LEU A 74 -12.53 0.35 -0.52
CA LEU A 74 -12.07 0.98 -1.74
C LEU A 74 -12.68 0.31 -2.98
N LYS A 75 -12.72 -1.03 -3.03
CA LYS A 75 -13.37 -1.77 -4.12
C LYS A 75 -14.87 -1.48 -4.22
N ALA A 76 -15.56 -1.39 -3.08
CA ALA A 76 -16.98 -1.03 -3.05
C ALA A 76 -17.21 0.39 -3.62
N GLN A 77 -16.45 1.39 -3.15
CA GLN A 77 -16.52 2.76 -3.67
C GLN A 77 -16.22 2.84 -5.17
N GLN A 78 -15.25 2.07 -5.66
CA GLN A 78 -14.93 2.01 -7.09
C GLN A 78 -16.07 1.37 -7.90
N ALA A 79 -16.71 0.31 -7.39
CA ALA A 79 -17.85 -0.33 -8.05
C ALA A 79 -19.05 0.61 -8.12
N GLU A 80 -19.35 1.33 -7.03
CA GLU A 80 -20.42 2.34 -6.98
C GLU A 80 -20.14 3.50 -7.96
N ALA A 81 -18.90 4.00 -8.00
CA ALA A 81 -18.50 5.05 -8.93
C ALA A 81 -18.61 4.60 -10.39
N LYS A 82 -18.22 3.36 -10.71
CA LYS A 82 -18.38 2.77 -12.06
C LYS A 82 -19.85 2.63 -12.44
N ALA A 83 -20.68 2.08 -11.55
CA ALA A 83 -22.12 1.95 -11.79
C ALA A 83 -22.79 3.33 -12.02
N ARG A 84 -22.39 4.36 -11.26
CA ARG A 84 -22.88 5.73 -11.45
C ARG A 84 -22.42 6.32 -12.78
N ALA A 85 -21.18 6.09 -13.19
CA ALA A 85 -20.64 6.55 -14.47
C ALA A 85 -21.32 5.85 -15.66
N GLU A 86 -21.62 4.55 -15.56
CA GLU A 86 -22.34 3.78 -16.58
C GLU A 86 -23.79 4.25 -16.71
N ALA A 87 -24.48 4.52 -15.59
CA ALA A 87 -25.82 5.09 -15.61
C ALA A 87 -25.85 6.51 -16.22
N GLU A 88 -24.85 7.34 -15.94
CA GLU A 88 -24.74 8.68 -16.53
C GLU A 88 -24.40 8.62 -18.04
N ALA A 89 -23.61 7.64 -18.47
CA ALA A 89 -23.31 7.39 -19.88
C ALA A 89 -24.55 6.89 -20.64
N GLU A 90 -25.35 6.00 -20.05
CA GLU A 90 -26.60 5.52 -20.65
C GLU A 90 -27.66 6.63 -20.75
N ALA A 91 -27.75 7.49 -19.74
CA ALA A 91 -28.62 8.66 -19.75
C ALA A 91 -28.22 9.68 -20.84
N LYS A 92 -26.91 9.90 -21.05
CA LYS A 92 -26.39 10.76 -22.13
C LYS A 92 -26.56 10.13 -23.53
N ALA A 93 -26.55 8.81 -23.66
CA ALA A 93 -26.75 8.12 -24.93
C ALA A 93 -28.20 8.18 -25.44
N LYS A 94 -29.18 8.34 -24.56
CA LYS A 94 -30.62 8.44 -24.90
C LYS A 94 -31.10 9.84 -25.30
N GLY A 95 -30.24 10.87 -25.25
CA GLY A 95 -30.56 12.24 -25.71
C GLY A 95 -29.70 12.68 -26.91
N LYS A 96 -30.31 12.94 -28.07
CA LYS A 96 -29.66 13.59 -29.23
C LYS A 96 -30.17 15.02 -29.40
N VAL A 97 -29.28 16.04 -29.45
CA VAL A 97 -28.92 16.92 -30.61
C VAL A 97 -27.63 17.72 -30.24
N ALA A 98 -26.73 17.97 -31.20
CA ALA A 98 -25.42 18.64 -31.12
C ALA A 98 -25.45 20.10 -31.68
N PRO A 99 -24.35 20.88 -31.86
CA PRO A 99 -22.99 20.86 -31.27
C PRO A 99 -22.46 22.26 -30.79
N ALA A 100 -21.23 22.24 -30.26
CA ALA A 100 -20.22 23.31 -30.23
C ALA A 100 -20.28 24.41 -29.13
N GLN A 101 -19.40 24.27 -28.14
CA GLN A 101 -18.47 25.36 -27.80
C GLN A 101 -17.16 24.79 -27.22
N LYS A 102 -16.07 24.92 -27.99
CA LYS A 102 -14.69 24.65 -27.54
C LYS A 102 -14.27 25.80 -26.62
N ASN A 103 -14.29 25.58 -25.31
CA ASN A 103 -13.52 26.41 -24.37
C ASN A 103 -12.59 25.50 -23.57
N GLY A 104 -11.29 25.68 -23.81
CA GLY A 104 -10.21 24.90 -23.23
C GLY A 104 -10.19 25.02 -21.71
N ARG A 105 -10.74 24.01 -21.04
CA ARG A 105 -10.31 23.67 -19.68
C ARG A 105 -8.94 23.00 -19.82
N LYS A 106 -7.88 23.77 -19.61
CA LYS A 106 -6.56 23.21 -19.30
C LYS A 106 -6.78 22.21 -18.19
N SER A 107 -6.49 20.95 -18.49
CA SER A 107 -6.37 19.88 -17.52
C SER A 107 -5.37 20.34 -16.48
N VAL A 108 -5.87 20.78 -15.33
CA VAL A 108 -5.08 20.82 -14.12
C VAL A 108 -4.68 19.38 -13.89
N LYS A 109 -3.46 19.02 -14.32
CA LYS A 109 -2.76 17.90 -13.73
C LYS A 109 -2.55 18.34 -12.29
N ILE A 110 -3.53 18.02 -11.45
CA ILE A 110 -3.27 17.81 -10.04
C ILE A 110 -2.34 16.60 -10.08
N THR A 111 -1.03 16.86 -10.19
CA THR A 111 -0.07 15.96 -9.59
C THR A 111 -0.48 16.01 -8.13
N ALA A 112 -1.34 15.06 -7.75
CA ALA A 112 -1.51 14.70 -6.37
C ALA A 112 -0.08 14.61 -5.87
N GLU A 113 0.27 15.53 -4.97
CA GLU A 113 1.49 15.37 -4.18
C GLU A 113 1.50 13.90 -3.77
N PRO A 114 2.63 13.20 -3.90
CA PRO A 114 2.72 11.89 -3.33
C PRO A 114 2.80 12.07 -1.81
N VAL A 115 1.72 12.54 -1.19
CA VAL A 115 1.11 11.84 -0.07
C VAL A 115 0.51 10.54 -0.64
N VAL A 116 1.35 9.78 -1.34
CA VAL A 116 1.46 8.37 -1.08
C VAL A 116 1.85 8.36 0.40
N GLU A 117 0.84 8.44 1.27
CA GLU A 117 0.79 7.49 2.37
C GLU A 117 1.12 6.19 1.66
N VAL A 118 2.41 5.85 1.67
CA VAL A 118 2.88 4.53 1.32
C VAL A 118 1.91 3.70 2.11
N ILE A 119 1.05 2.96 1.42
CA ILE A 119 0.28 1.96 2.12
C ILE A 119 1.36 1.01 2.59
N GLU A 120 1.91 1.32 3.76
CA GLU A 120 3.04 0.65 4.34
C GLU A 120 2.57 -0.78 4.40
N ASN A 121 3.42 -1.65 3.87
CA ASN A 121 3.13 -3.07 3.85
C ASN A 121 2.62 -3.46 5.26
N PRO A 122 1.39 -3.99 5.38
CA PRO A 122 0.77 -4.24 6.68
C PRO A 122 1.61 -5.22 7.52
N ILE A 123 2.42 -6.08 6.89
CA ILE A 123 3.43 -6.90 7.57
C ILE A 123 4.51 -6.04 8.19
N THR A 124 5.13 -5.15 7.41
CA THR A 124 6.22 -4.30 7.88
C THR A 124 5.76 -3.50 9.08
N ARG A 125 4.54 -2.96 9.01
CA ARG A 125 3.91 -2.26 10.12
C ARG A 125 3.71 -3.16 11.36
N ALA A 126 3.20 -4.37 11.17
CA ALA A 126 3.04 -5.32 12.27
C ALA A 126 4.39 -5.73 12.89
N LEU A 127 5.45 -5.90 12.08
CA LEU A 127 6.81 -6.19 12.51
C LEU A 127 7.41 -5.04 13.31
N GLU A 128 7.28 -3.81 12.80
CA GLU A 128 7.76 -2.60 13.47
C GLU A 128 7.11 -2.40 14.83
N ARG A 129 5.78 -2.62 14.92
CA ARG A 129 5.07 -2.62 16.21
C ARG A 129 5.64 -3.67 17.16
N HIS A 130 5.85 -4.89 16.67
CA HIS A 130 6.38 -5.98 17.49
C HIS A 130 7.81 -5.72 17.98
N LEU A 131 8.65 -5.11 17.14
CA LEU A 131 10.03 -4.76 17.45
C LEU A 131 10.16 -3.45 18.24
N GLY A 132 9.06 -2.75 18.52
CA GLY A 132 9.09 -1.46 19.22
C GLY A 132 9.77 -0.35 18.43
N VAL A 133 9.74 -0.40 17.10
CA VAL A 133 10.31 0.64 16.25
C VAL A 133 9.52 1.94 16.43
N ASN A 134 10.23 3.02 16.76
CA ASN A 134 9.60 4.33 16.92
C ASN A 134 9.21 4.90 15.55
N ARG A 135 7.90 5.08 15.35
CA ARG A 135 7.27 5.63 14.14
C ARG A 135 6.94 7.12 14.21
N SER A 136 7.40 7.83 15.24
CA SER A 136 7.20 9.27 15.32
C SER A 136 7.77 9.96 14.06
N PRO A 137 7.16 11.06 13.59
CA PRO A 137 7.67 11.82 12.46
C PRO A 137 9.14 12.20 12.68
N GLU A 138 9.51 12.52 13.92
CA GLU A 138 10.90 12.80 14.32
C GLU A 138 11.84 11.59 14.11
N ALA A 139 11.42 10.38 14.46
CA ALA A 139 12.19 9.16 14.26
C ALA A 139 12.28 8.78 12.77
N HIS A 140 11.20 8.96 12.00
CA HIS A 140 11.19 8.77 10.56
C HIS A 140 12.13 9.77 9.86
N GLU A 141 12.07 11.05 10.24
CA GLU A 141 13.01 12.06 9.76
C GLU A 141 14.45 11.73 10.16
N ALA A 142 14.70 11.27 11.39
CA ALA A 142 16.03 10.85 11.83
C ALA A 142 16.57 9.65 11.03
N LEU A 143 15.70 8.75 10.56
CA LEU A 143 16.08 7.66 9.66
C LEU A 143 16.42 8.20 8.26
N MET A 144 15.62 9.13 7.74
CA MET A 144 15.87 9.80 6.46
C MET A 144 17.12 10.68 6.47
N ARG A 145 17.55 11.18 7.65
CA ARG A 145 18.82 11.90 7.85
C ARG A 145 20.07 11.02 7.68
N LYS A 146 19.93 9.69 7.54
CA LYS A 146 21.05 8.78 7.23
C LYS A 146 21.39 8.74 5.74
N GLY A 147 20.68 9.50 4.90
CA GLY A 147 20.97 9.65 3.48
C GLY A 147 22.15 10.58 3.20
N ILE A 148 22.69 10.48 1.98
CA ILE A 148 23.67 11.44 1.45
C ILE A 148 22.96 12.48 0.60
N VAL A 149 23.35 13.75 0.73
CA VAL A 149 22.86 14.85 -0.12
C VAL A 149 23.99 15.27 -1.03
N LEU A 150 23.74 15.26 -2.34
CA LEU A 150 24.69 15.70 -3.36
C LEU A 150 24.30 17.08 -3.87
N ILE A 151 25.16 18.08 -3.65
CA ILE A 151 24.96 19.44 -4.14
C ILE A 151 25.84 19.66 -5.37
N VAL A 152 25.21 19.86 -6.53
CA VAL A 152 25.90 20.14 -7.79
C VAL A 152 25.87 21.65 -8.06
N HIS A 153 27.00 22.32 -7.88
CA HIS A 153 27.15 23.76 -8.10
C HIS A 153 28.21 24.07 -9.18
N GLY A 154 28.24 25.31 -9.67
CA GLY A 154 29.14 25.73 -10.77
C GLY A 154 28.60 26.90 -11.58
N ALA A 155 29.41 27.41 -12.51
CA ALA A 155 29.04 28.54 -13.38
C ALA A 155 27.83 28.22 -14.30
N PRO A 156 27.03 29.21 -14.72
CA PRO A 156 25.96 29.01 -15.69
C PRO A 156 26.44 28.21 -16.91
N VAL A 157 25.60 27.31 -17.43
CA VAL A 157 25.91 26.44 -18.60
C VAL A 157 26.97 25.33 -18.34
N ALA A 158 27.55 25.22 -17.14
CA ALA A 158 28.53 24.18 -16.80
C ALA A 158 27.99 22.73 -16.71
N GLY A 159 26.81 22.45 -17.28
CA GLY A 159 26.26 21.08 -17.32
C GLY A 159 25.67 20.54 -16.01
N LYS A 160 25.57 21.36 -14.95
CA LYS A 160 25.07 20.96 -13.62
C LYS A 160 23.78 20.12 -13.66
N THR A 161 22.82 20.53 -14.47
CA THR A 161 21.53 19.83 -14.61
C THR A 161 21.71 18.42 -15.18
N ALA A 162 22.58 18.26 -16.19
CA ALA A 162 22.87 16.96 -16.77
C ALA A 162 23.61 16.05 -15.78
N THR A 163 24.58 16.60 -15.05
CA THR A 163 25.31 15.85 -14.01
C THR A 163 24.41 15.45 -12.85
N ALA A 164 23.54 16.34 -12.36
CA ALA A 164 22.59 16.04 -11.30
C ALA A 164 21.57 14.97 -11.72
N ALA A 165 21.09 15.02 -12.97
CA ALA A 165 20.21 14.00 -13.53
C ALA A 165 20.91 12.62 -13.62
N ALA A 166 22.18 12.59 -14.07
CA ALA A 166 22.95 11.36 -14.12
C ALA A 166 23.21 10.76 -12.74
N LEU A 167 23.55 11.60 -11.75
CA LEU A 167 23.72 11.17 -10.35
C LEU A 167 22.41 10.67 -9.74
N GLY A 168 21.29 11.35 -10.02
CA GLY A 168 19.95 10.94 -9.60
C GLY A 168 19.59 9.56 -10.15
N ALA A 169 19.83 9.32 -11.45
CA ALA A 169 19.59 8.01 -12.06
C ALA A 169 20.51 6.91 -11.48
N HIS A 170 21.78 7.23 -11.22
CA HIS A 170 22.75 6.26 -10.70
C HIS A 170 22.43 5.81 -9.27
N TYR A 171 22.04 6.74 -8.39
CA TYR A 171 21.76 6.45 -6.98
C TYR A 171 20.27 6.25 -6.66
N GLY A 172 19.39 6.33 -7.66
CA GLY A 172 17.94 6.33 -7.43
C GLY A 172 17.48 7.52 -6.57
N ALA A 173 18.19 8.64 -6.65
CA ALA A 173 17.95 9.82 -5.81
C ALA A 173 17.04 10.83 -6.51
N LEU A 174 16.24 11.55 -5.71
CA LEU A 174 15.43 12.65 -6.19
C LEU A 174 16.33 13.82 -6.62
N CYS A 175 16.19 14.27 -7.87
CA CYS A 175 16.91 15.43 -8.38
C CYS A 175 16.04 16.68 -8.25
N LEU A 176 16.44 17.63 -7.39
CA LEU A 176 15.75 18.90 -7.17
C LEU A 176 16.56 20.07 -7.73
N SER A 177 15.87 21.03 -8.36
CA SER A 177 16.45 22.28 -8.83
C SER A 177 15.79 23.46 -8.12
N ILE A 178 16.61 24.34 -7.54
CA ILE A 178 16.14 25.57 -6.88
C ILE A 178 15.34 26.42 -7.85
N ASP A 179 15.79 26.53 -9.11
CA ASP A 179 15.11 27.31 -10.14
C ASP A 179 13.67 26.81 -10.39
N THR A 180 13.44 25.50 -10.31
CA THR A 180 12.12 24.91 -10.48
C THR A 180 11.22 25.23 -9.29
N VAL A 181 11.73 25.01 -8.07
CA VAL A 181 10.97 25.27 -6.83
C VAL A 181 10.57 26.75 -6.74
N VAL A 182 11.48 27.67 -7.06
CA VAL A 182 11.20 29.11 -7.04
C VAL A 182 10.17 29.48 -8.11
N LYS A 183 10.24 28.91 -9.32
CA LYS A 183 9.26 29.15 -10.38
C LYS A 183 7.86 28.67 -10.00
N GLU A 184 7.76 27.48 -9.39
CA GLU A 184 6.49 26.94 -8.91
C GLU A 184 5.89 27.79 -7.79
N ALA A 185 6.71 28.24 -6.85
CA ALA A 185 6.27 29.13 -5.77
C ALA A 185 5.75 30.48 -6.27
N ILE A 186 6.37 31.05 -7.31
CA ILE A 186 5.90 32.30 -7.93
C ILE A 186 4.61 32.08 -8.73
N ALA A 187 4.46 30.93 -9.38
CA ALA A 187 3.28 30.61 -10.20
C ALA A 187 2.03 30.26 -9.39
N ASN A 188 2.20 29.83 -8.13
CA ASN A 188 1.12 29.46 -7.21
C ASN A 188 0.72 30.60 -6.24
N ASN A 189 1.22 31.81 -6.47
CA ASN A 189 0.81 33.06 -5.81
C ASN A 189 -0.23 33.81 -6.66
#